data_AF-K2EQD6-F1
#
_entry.id   AF-K2EQD6-F1
#
_cell.length_a   1.000
_cell.length_b   1.000
_cell.length_c   1.000
_cell.angle_alpha   90.00
_cell.angle_beta   90.00
_cell.angle_gamma   90.00
#
_symmetry.space_group_name_H-M   'P 1'
#
loop_
_entity.id
_entity.type
_entity.pdbx_description
1 polymer ?
#
loop_
_entity_poly.entity_id
_entity_poly.type
_entity_poly.pdbx_seq_one_letter_code
_entity_poly.pdbx_strand_id
1 'polypeptide(L)'
;MGLFLLRGLMKYAFLYLAACALMTSCQTNHLLDQVVSQTFVHKYGFETSEEEWEAREQDGLVVSTLKNGVKVIRSYENGQLHGDTVYTFPHSA
;
A
#
# COMPACT_ATOMS: atom_id res chain seq x y z
N MET A 1 9.56 -49.90 -17.38
CA MET A 1 8.55 -48.96 -17.95
C MET A 1 7.89 -48.00 -16.95
N GLY A 2 8.02 -48.16 -15.63
CA GLY A 2 7.34 -47.30 -14.65
C GLY A 2 7.97 -45.91 -14.37
N LEU A 3 9.30 -45.76 -14.51
CA LEU A 3 10.00 -44.51 -14.15
C LEU A 3 9.77 -43.33 -15.12
N PHE A 4 9.38 -43.60 -16.37
CA PHE A 4 9.19 -42.54 -17.37
C PHE A 4 7.84 -41.82 -17.21
N LEU A 5 6.80 -42.53 -16.76
CA LEU A 5 5.48 -41.95 -16.51
C LEU A 5 5.47 -41.05 -15.27
N LEU A 6 6.20 -41.45 -14.21
CA LEU A 6 6.34 -40.66 -12.97
C LEU A 6 7.04 -39.31 -13.22
N ARG A 7 8.05 -39.30 -14.11
CA ARG A 7 8.80 -38.11 -14.50
C ARG A 7 7.97 -37.13 -15.34
N GLY A 8 7.01 -37.62 -16.12
CA GLY A 8 6.07 -36.78 -16.85
C GLY A 8 5.11 -36.07 -15.91
N LEU A 9 4.47 -36.82 -15.01
CA LEU A 9 3.48 -36.30 -14.06
C LEU A 9 4.07 -35.20 -13.15
N MET A 10 5.32 -35.36 -12.72
CA MET A 10 6.01 -34.41 -11.87
C MET A 10 6.33 -33.07 -12.58
N LYS A 11 6.57 -33.10 -13.90
CA LYS A 11 6.78 -31.89 -14.72
C LYS A 11 5.49 -31.10 -14.90
N TYR A 12 4.38 -31.80 -15.13
CA TYR A 12 3.07 -31.15 -15.24
C TYR A 12 2.61 -30.54 -13.92
N ALA A 13 2.90 -31.20 -12.79
CA ALA A 13 2.67 -30.64 -11.46
C ALA A 13 3.50 -29.36 -11.22
N PHE A 14 4.77 -29.34 -11.65
CA PHE A 14 5.64 -28.17 -11.52
C PHE A 14 5.16 -26.99 -12.39
N LEU A 15 4.72 -27.26 -13.62
CA LEU A 15 4.15 -26.24 -14.51
C LEU A 15 2.83 -25.67 -13.97
N TYR A 16 1.99 -26.49 -13.35
CA TYR A 16 0.75 -26.04 -12.72
C TYR A 16 1.02 -25.15 -11.50
N LEU A 17 2.02 -25.50 -10.69
CA LEU A 17 2.40 -24.71 -9.52
C LEU A 17 2.94 -23.32 -9.90
N ALA A 18 3.72 -23.25 -10.97
CA ALA A 18 4.26 -22.00 -11.50
C ALA A 18 3.16 -21.08 -12.08
N ALA A 19 2.13 -21.65 -12.70
CA ALA A 19 0.99 -20.90 -13.22
C ALA A 19 0.12 -20.28 -12.11
N CYS A 20 -0.10 -21.00 -11.00
CA CYS A 20 -0.86 -20.47 -9.86
C CYS A 20 -0.17 -19.28 -9.19
N ALA A 21 1.17 -19.23 -9.19
CA ALA A 21 1.93 -18.14 -8.58
C ALA A 21 1.77 -16.78 -9.30
N LEU A 22 1.34 -16.78 -10.57
CA LEU A 22 1.17 -15.55 -11.35
C LEU A 22 -0.19 -14.86 -11.11
N MET A 23 -1.16 -15.55 -10.49
CA MET A 23 -2.51 -15.00 -10.26
C MET A 23 -2.65 -14.24 -8.94
N THR A 24 -1.64 -14.27 -8.07
CA THR A 24 -1.58 -13.47 -6.85
C THR A 24 -1.01 -12.07 -7.13
N SER A 25 -1.76 -11.26 -7.88
CA SER A 25 -1.51 -9.82 -7.95
C SER A 25 -2.55 -9.10 -7.09
N CYS A 26 -2.15 -8.64 -5.91
CA CYS A 26 -2.98 -7.79 -5.07
C CYS A 26 -2.94 -6.36 -5.61
N GLN A 27 -4.01 -5.91 -6.25
CA GLN A 27 -4.14 -4.53 -6.70
C GLN A 27 -4.96 -3.73 -5.68
N THR A 28 -4.31 -2.91 -4.85
CA THR A 28 -4.97 -2.06 -3.86
C THR A 28 -4.58 -0.60 -4.05
N ASN A 29 -5.21 0.10 -5.01
CA ASN A 29 -4.99 1.54 -5.23
C ASN A 29 -6.29 2.37 -5.39
N HIS A 30 -7.44 1.88 -4.92
CA HIS A 30 -8.73 2.59 -5.10
C HIS A 30 -8.88 3.82 -4.16
N LEU A 31 -8.05 3.95 -3.12
CA LEU A 31 -8.19 5.03 -2.13
C LEU A 31 -7.60 6.37 -2.60
N LEU A 32 -6.59 6.36 -3.49
CA LEU A 32 -5.95 7.59 -3.98
C LEU A 32 -6.92 8.42 -4.86
N ASP A 33 -7.79 7.77 -5.62
CA ASP A 33 -8.79 8.43 -6.48
C ASP A 33 -9.88 9.20 -5.69
N GLN A 34 -9.97 8.94 -4.39
CA GLN A 34 -10.95 9.57 -3.51
C GLN A 34 -10.39 10.74 -2.70
N VAL A 35 -9.10 11.06 -2.80
CA VAL A 35 -8.47 12.14 -2.02
C VAL A 35 -8.85 13.51 -2.61
N VAL A 36 -9.40 14.41 -1.79
CA VAL A 36 -9.72 15.80 -2.19
C VAL A 36 -8.71 16.81 -1.67
N SER A 37 -8.01 16.49 -0.59
CA SER A 37 -6.92 17.32 -0.07
C SER A 37 -5.89 16.45 0.63
N GLN A 38 -4.63 16.86 0.56
CA GLN A 38 -3.53 16.19 1.24
C GLN A 38 -2.60 17.24 1.84
N THR A 39 -2.19 17.00 3.08
CA THR A 39 -1.23 17.83 3.81
C THR A 39 -0.08 16.92 4.27
N PHE A 40 1.15 17.35 4.02
CA PHE A 40 2.36 16.66 4.44
C PHE A 40 2.90 17.35 5.69
N VAL A 41 3.22 16.57 6.71
CA VAL A 41 3.69 17.09 8.00
C VAL A 41 4.99 16.38 8.33
N HIS A 42 6.10 17.12 8.42
CA HIS A 42 7.39 16.56 8.78
C HIS A 42 7.35 15.90 10.16
N LYS A 43 8.25 14.95 10.46
CA LYS A 43 8.37 14.31 11.79
C LYS A 43 8.53 15.26 12.98
N TYR A 44 8.83 16.54 12.72
CA TYR A 44 8.91 17.60 13.74
C TYR A 44 7.63 18.44 13.87
N GLY A 45 6.56 18.11 13.16
CA GLY A 45 5.23 18.67 13.34
C GLY A 45 4.90 19.93 12.53
N PHE A 46 5.73 20.33 11.57
CA PHE A 46 5.42 21.44 10.65
C PHE A 46 4.96 20.93 9.29
N GLU A 47 4.07 21.69 8.65
CA GLU A 47 3.58 21.40 7.30
C GLU A 47 4.68 21.65 6.27
N THR A 48 4.74 20.79 5.25
CA THR A 48 5.68 20.89 4.13
C THR A 48 4.94 20.83 2.81
N SER A 49 5.57 21.35 1.77
CA SER A 49 5.16 21.05 0.39
C SER A 49 5.40 19.57 0.07
N GLU A 50 4.76 19.09 -1.00
CA GLU A 50 4.97 17.72 -1.49
C GLU A 50 6.40 17.52 -1.99
N GLU A 51 6.96 18.51 -2.69
CA GLU A 51 8.32 18.46 -3.21
C GLU A 51 9.35 18.41 -2.08
N GLU A 52 9.13 19.21 -1.03
CA GLU A 52 9.99 19.21 0.15
C GLU A 52 9.85 17.92 0.96
N TRP A 53 8.66 17.35 1.02
CA TRP A 53 8.39 16.06 1.65
C TRP A 53 9.16 14.92 0.97
N GLU A 54 9.11 14.86 -0.36
CA GLU A 54 9.86 13.88 -1.16
C GLU A 54 11.38 14.04 -1.00
N ALA A 55 11.87 15.28 -0.95
CA ALA A 55 13.30 15.57 -0.77
C ALA A 55 13.84 15.18 0.63
N ARG A 56 12.96 15.02 1.63
CA ARG A 56 13.31 14.75 3.03
C ARG A 56 12.99 13.32 3.47
N GLU A 57 13.14 12.37 2.55
CA GLU A 57 12.96 10.93 2.83
C GLU A 57 11.55 10.56 3.29
N GLN A 58 10.56 11.45 3.10
CA GLN A 58 9.15 11.23 3.41
C GLN A 58 8.91 10.83 4.88
N ASP A 59 9.60 11.50 5.80
CA ASP A 59 9.56 11.25 7.25
C ASP A 59 8.51 12.11 7.98
N GLY A 60 7.52 11.49 8.61
CA GLY A 60 6.45 12.18 9.35
C GLY A 60 5.04 11.66 9.06
N LEU A 61 4.08 12.56 8.79
CA LEU A 61 2.67 12.22 8.57
C LEU A 61 2.13 12.74 7.23
N VAL A 62 1.25 11.96 6.62
CA VAL A 62 0.40 12.39 5.51
C VAL A 62 -1.05 12.39 5.98
N VAL A 63 -1.68 13.57 5.94
CA VAL A 63 -3.09 13.77 6.29
C VAL A 63 -3.90 13.95 5.01
N SER A 64 -4.67 12.93 4.65
CA SER A 64 -5.57 12.95 3.48
C SER A 64 -7.01 13.18 3.92
N THR A 65 -7.74 14.05 3.22
CA THR A 65 -9.20 14.14 3.31
C THR A 65 -9.82 13.50 2.07
N LEU A 66 -10.77 12.59 2.26
CA LEU A 66 -11.47 11.89 1.18
C LEU A 66 -12.75 12.64 0.76
N LYS A 67 -13.27 12.36 -0.43
CA LYS A 67 -14.53 12.92 -0.99
C LYS A 67 -15.73 12.76 -0.06
N ASN A 68 -15.77 11.68 0.73
CA ASN A 68 -16.83 11.41 1.71
C ASN A 68 -16.61 12.11 3.07
N GLY A 69 -15.61 12.99 3.19
CA GLY A 69 -15.29 13.72 4.41
C GLY A 69 -14.45 12.95 5.43
N VAL A 70 -14.13 11.67 5.17
CA VAL A 70 -13.26 10.88 6.05
C VAL A 70 -11.84 11.44 6.00
N LYS A 71 -11.23 11.64 7.17
CA LYS A 71 -9.82 11.99 7.30
C LYS A 71 -9.00 10.75 7.58
N VAL A 72 -7.90 10.60 6.84
CA VAL A 72 -6.96 9.49 6.96
C VAL A 72 -5.59 10.06 7.30
N ILE A 73 -5.03 9.62 8.42
CA ILE A 73 -3.68 10.01 8.85
C ILE A 73 -2.80 8.77 8.73
N ARG A 74 -1.73 8.89 7.96
CA ARG A 74 -0.71 7.83 7.77
C ARG A 74 0.63 8.35 8.24
N SER A 75 1.32 7.54 9.03
CA SER A 75 2.67 7.83 9.51
C SER A 75 3.70 7.13 8.63
N TYR A 76 4.80 7.80 8.33
CA TYR A 76 5.86 7.35 7.45
C TYR A 76 7.23 7.54 8.10
N GLU A 77 8.08 6.53 7.93
CA GLU A 77 9.48 6.56 8.31
C GLU A 77 10.32 5.95 7.17
N ASN A 78 11.32 6.68 6.69
CA ASN A 78 12.15 6.36 5.53
C ASN A 78 11.30 6.00 4.28
N GLY A 79 10.24 6.77 4.03
CA GLY A 79 9.31 6.58 2.92
C GLY A 79 8.44 5.33 2.99
N GLN A 80 8.47 4.60 4.10
CA GLN A 80 7.62 3.44 4.33
C GLN A 80 6.54 3.76 5.35
N LEU A 81 5.33 3.23 5.14
CA LEU A 81 4.25 3.35 6.12
C LEU A 81 4.72 2.73 7.44
N HIS A 82 4.86 3.56 8.47
CA HIS A 82 5.36 3.18 9.77
C HIS A 82 4.36 3.57 10.85
N GLY A 83 3.79 2.58 11.53
CA GLY A 83 2.80 2.76 12.58
C GLY A 83 1.35 2.68 12.10
N ASP A 84 0.44 3.18 12.92
CA ASP A 84 -1.00 3.06 12.71
C ASP A 84 -1.52 4.03 11.63
N THR A 85 -2.54 3.59 10.90
CA THR A 85 -3.36 4.47 10.06
C THR A 85 -4.63 4.82 10.79
N VAL A 86 -4.86 6.12 11.03
CA VAL A 86 -6.03 6.61 11.76
C VAL A 86 -7.10 7.09 10.77
N TYR A 87 -8.31 6.57 10.92
CA TYR A 87 -9.48 7.01 10.17
C TYR A 87 -10.43 7.77 11.08
N THR A 88 -10.78 8.99 10.70
CA THR A 88 -11.76 9.83 11.42
C THR A 88 -12.98 10.04 10.52
N PHE A 89 -14.15 9.66 11.03
CA PHE A 89 -15.42 9.80 10.31
C PHE A 89 -16.16 11.05 10.82
N PRO A 90 -16.69 11.90 9.93
CA PRO A 90 -17.30 13.18 10.31
C PRO A 90 -18.57 13.07 11.16
N HIS A 91 -19.15 11.88 11.29
CA HIS A 91 -20.44 11.64 11.98
C HIS A 91 -20.38 10.52 13.02
N SER A 92 -19.20 10.21 13.57
CA SER A 92 -19.01 9.12 14.55
C SER A 92 -18.95 9.58 16.01
N ALA A 93 -19.40 10.80 16.31
CA ALA A 93 -19.44 11.37 17.67
C ALA A 93 -20.81 11.18 18.32
#